data_AF-A0A0C1K816-F1
#
_entry.id   AF-A0A0C1K816-F1
#
_cell.length_a   1.000
_cell.length_b   1.000
_cell.length_c   1.000
_cell.angle_alpha   90.00
_cell.angle_beta   90.00
_cell.angle_gamma   90.00
#
_symmetry.space_group_name_H-M   'P 1'
#
loop_
_entity.id
_entity.type
_entity.pdbx_description
1 polymer ?
#
loop_
_entity_poly.entity_id
_entity_poly.type
_entity_poly.pdbx_seq_one_letter_code
_entity_poly.pdbx_strand_id
1 'polypeptide(L)'
;MDIKIKDFEGPLDLLLHLVSRYQMDIYDVPITEVIEQYLAYVATLQAMKLEVTGEYMVMASQLMLIKSRKLLPKVADSLETEEDLEQDLLSQIEEYRKFKLLGEKMAEQHEERALYYSKPKIELVYEDATLLHDKTTIDLFLAFSKLMTQKREEFAQNHTTIVKDEYKIEDMMNVIRNRCHLQEKIALQAIFSETKDINEVITLFLATLELVKVQEIQVVQEENFGNIYLMGKRNE
;
A
#
# COMPACT_ATOMS: atom_id res chain seq x y z
N MET A 1 10.77 23.76 6.20
CA MET A 1 11.52 22.52 5.90
C MET A 1 10.54 21.38 6.07
N ASP A 2 9.94 20.93 4.97
CA ASP A 2 8.98 19.81 4.96
C ASP A 2 9.76 18.52 4.67
N ILE A 3 10.18 17.81 5.72
CA ILE A 3 10.67 16.44 5.59
C ILE A 3 9.47 15.53 5.85
N LYS A 4 8.89 14.99 4.77
CA LYS A 4 7.80 14.02 4.88
C LYS A 4 8.40 12.65 5.20
N ILE A 5 7.77 12.00 6.15
CA ILE A 5 8.28 10.83 6.87
C ILE A 5 8.19 9.54 6.03
N LYS A 6 7.47 9.60 4.90
CA LYS A 6 7.12 8.43 4.08
C LYS A 6 8.09 8.13 2.93
N ASP A 7 9.20 8.87 2.83
CA ASP A 7 10.09 8.80 1.65
C ASP A 7 11.40 8.03 1.92
N PHE A 8 11.61 7.47 3.11
CA PHE A 8 12.82 6.71 3.44
C PHE A 8 12.56 5.21 3.51
N GLU A 9 13.42 4.41 2.88
CA GLU A 9 13.32 2.95 2.83
C GLU A 9 13.86 2.24 4.09
N GLY A 10 14.31 2.98 5.10
CA GLY A 10 14.80 2.42 6.36
C GLY A 10 15.74 3.36 7.13
N PRO A 11 16.27 2.89 8.28
CA PRO A 11 17.13 3.71 9.15
C PRO A 11 18.48 4.06 8.50
N LEU A 12 19.07 3.16 7.71
CA LEU A 12 20.31 3.42 6.97
C LEU A 12 20.12 4.48 5.88
N ASP A 13 18.95 4.52 5.25
CA ASP A 13 18.62 5.53 4.24
C ASP A 13 18.51 6.92 4.85
N LEU A 14 17.86 7.01 6.01
CA LEU A 14 17.81 8.25 6.79
C LEU A 14 19.23 8.70 7.20
N LEU A 15 20.06 7.78 7.70
CA LEU A 15 21.45 8.10 8.07
C LEU A 15 22.26 8.56 6.85
N LEU A 16 22.14 7.89 5.71
CA LEU A 16 22.78 8.30 4.47
C LEU A 16 22.34 9.71 4.05
N HIS A 17 21.06 10.03 4.18
CA HIS A 17 20.55 11.38 3.93
C HIS A 17 21.15 12.42 4.87
N LEU A 18 21.26 12.12 6.16
CA LEU A 18 21.86 13.03 7.14
C LEU A 18 23.36 13.23 6.89
N VAL A 19 24.10 12.17 6.58
CA VAL A 19 25.54 12.20 6.24
C VAL A 19 25.78 12.99 4.95
N SER A 20 24.97 12.77 3.92
CA SER A 20 25.13 13.45 2.62
C SER A 20 24.97 14.98 2.68
N ARG A 21 24.26 15.51 3.69
CA ARG A 21 24.14 16.96 3.91
C ARG A 21 25.46 17.65 4.26
N TYR A 22 26.42 16.91 4.80
CA TYR A 22 27.73 17.46 5.17
C TYR A 22 28.64 17.70 3.97
N GLN A 23 28.38 17.09 2.81
CA GLN A 23 29.20 17.21 1.59
C GLN A 23 30.69 16.86 1.80
N MET A 24 30.99 15.97 2.74
CA MET A 24 32.34 15.49 3.05
C MET A 24 32.43 13.97 2.82
N ASP A 25 33.62 13.40 2.95
CA ASP A 25 33.78 11.94 3.00
C ASP A 25 32.95 11.38 4.18
N ILE A 26 32.32 10.23 3.97
CA ILE A 26 31.50 9.53 4.98
C ILE A 26 32.33 9.28 6.24
N TYR A 27 33.62 8.94 6.07
CA TYR A 27 34.53 8.66 7.18
C TYR A 27 34.95 9.91 7.97
N ASP A 28 34.74 11.11 7.42
CA ASP A 28 35.12 12.39 8.04
C ASP A 28 33.93 13.11 8.70
N VAL A 29 32.71 12.57 8.59
CA VAL A 29 31.51 13.23 9.11
C VAL A 29 31.50 13.22 10.65
N PRO A 30 31.11 14.34 11.30
CA PRO A 30 30.93 14.37 12.75
C PRO A 30 29.78 13.46 13.18
N ILE A 31 30.07 12.19 13.47
CA ILE A 31 29.08 11.16 13.78
C ILE A 31 28.17 11.54 14.95
N THR A 32 28.69 12.29 15.94
CA THR A 32 27.91 12.75 17.09
C THR A 32 26.76 13.66 16.67
N GLU A 33 26.98 14.56 15.72
CA GLU A 33 25.93 15.45 15.21
C GLU A 33 24.90 14.68 14.39
N VAL A 34 25.34 13.71 13.58
CA VAL A 34 24.44 12.83 12.81
C VAL A 34 23.54 12.02 13.75
N ILE A 35 24.10 11.46 14.82
CA ILE A 35 23.33 10.73 15.84
C ILE A 35 22.28 11.64 16.49
N GLU A 36 22.62 12.88 16.84
CA GLU A 36 21.67 13.82 17.42
C GLU A 36 20.53 14.16 16.47
N GLN A 37 20.84 14.39 15.19
CA GLN A 37 19.83 14.64 14.17
C GLN A 37 18.91 13.44 13.98
N TYR A 38 19.46 12.22 13.96
CA TYR A 38 18.69 10.99 13.85
C TYR A 38 17.74 10.82 15.05
N LEU A 39 18.25 10.96 16.28
CA LEU A 39 17.45 10.81 17.49
C LEU A 39 16.36 11.89 17.59
N ALA A 40 16.67 13.13 17.22
CA ALA A 40 15.70 14.22 17.16
C ALA A 40 14.59 13.89 16.15
N TYR A 41 14.95 13.36 14.97
CA TYR A 41 13.99 12.95 13.97
C TYR A 41 13.05 11.87 14.50
N VAL A 42 13.59 10.76 15.03
CA VAL A 42 12.79 9.67 15.60
C VAL A 42 11.87 10.14 16.74
N ALA A 43 12.34 11.04 17.59
CA ALA A 43 11.53 11.62 18.67
C ALA A 43 10.34 12.44 18.12
N THR A 44 10.53 13.21 17.04
CA THR A 44 9.41 13.92 16.39
C THR A 44 8.37 12.97 15.80
N LEU A 45 8.80 11.83 15.25
CA LEU A 45 7.88 10.80 14.73
C LEU A 45 6.96 10.27 15.83
N GLN A 46 7.55 9.95 16.99
CA GLN A 46 6.81 9.45 18.14
C GLN A 46 5.82 10.49 18.68
N ALA A 47 6.22 11.77 18.74
CA ALA A 47 5.34 12.86 19.18
C ALA A 47 4.13 13.05 18.27
N MET A 48 4.30 12.83 16.96
CA MET A 48 3.22 12.88 15.96
C MET A 48 2.38 11.59 15.91
N LYS A 49 2.64 10.60 16.76
CA LYS A 49 1.97 9.28 16.80
C LYS A 49 2.00 8.55 15.45
N LEU A 50 3.06 8.76 14.67
CA LEU A 50 3.29 7.96 13.46
C LEU A 50 3.78 6.57 13.88
N GLU A 51 3.35 5.54 13.18
CA GLU A 51 3.88 4.19 13.39
C GLU A 51 5.37 4.19 13.05
N VAL A 52 6.20 4.12 14.09
CA VAL A 52 7.64 3.99 13.92
C VAL A 52 7.98 2.51 13.87
N THR A 53 8.63 2.06 12.79
CA THR A 53 9.05 0.67 12.63
C THR A 53 10.06 0.29 13.71
N GLY A 54 10.02 -0.97 14.16
CA GLY A 54 10.98 -1.51 15.14
C GLY A 54 12.44 -1.35 14.74
N GLU A 55 12.74 -1.36 13.43
CA GLU A 55 14.07 -1.15 12.87
C GLU A 55 14.68 0.22 13.26
N TYR A 56 13.88 1.29 13.26
CA TYR A 56 14.34 2.62 13.66
C TYR A 56 14.68 2.68 15.15
N MET A 57 13.96 1.93 15.99
CA MET A 57 14.23 1.84 17.43
C MET A 57 15.50 1.05 17.72
N VAL A 58 15.73 -0.05 17.00
CA VAL A 58 16.97 -0.82 17.10
C VAL A 58 18.16 0.06 16.72
N MET A 59 18.10 0.77 15.60
CA MET A 59 19.16 1.68 15.19
C MET A 59 19.34 2.82 16.21
N ALA A 60 18.25 3.41 16.73
CA ALA A 60 18.35 4.45 17.78
C ALA A 60 19.10 3.95 19.02
N SER A 61 18.87 2.71 19.44
CA SER A 61 19.57 2.10 20.58
C SER A 61 21.06 1.92 20.33
N GLN A 62 21.44 1.50 19.11
CA GLN A 62 22.84 1.34 18.69
C GLN A 62 23.54 2.70 18.65
N LEU A 63 22.90 3.73 18.09
CA LEU A 63 23.44 5.09 18.04
C LEU A 63 23.58 5.71 19.44
N MET A 64 22.66 5.42 20.36
CA MET A 64 22.79 5.84 21.76
C MET A 64 24.00 5.18 22.44
N LEU A 65 24.24 3.89 22.20
CA LEU A 65 25.41 3.18 22.71
C LEU A 65 26.70 3.81 22.21
N ILE A 66 26.78 4.07 20.89
CA ILE A 66 27.92 4.74 20.25
C ILE A 66 28.15 6.12 20.88
N LYS A 67 27.10 6.94 20.98
CA LYS A 67 27.19 8.27 21.59
C LYS A 67 27.65 8.21 23.05
N SER A 68 27.11 7.29 23.84
CA SER A 68 27.46 7.14 25.26
C SER A 68 28.94 6.80 25.43
N ARG A 69 29.45 5.83 24.66
CA ARG A 69 30.85 5.40 24.72
C ARG A 69 31.80 6.53 24.31
N LYS A 70 31.52 7.17 23.17
CA LYS A 70 32.33 8.28 22.64
C LYS A 70 32.48 9.46 23.60
N LEU A 71 31.46 9.75 24.41
CA LEU A 71 31.46 10.86 25.36
C LEU A 71 32.09 10.51 26.72
N LEU A 72 32.31 9.23 27.01
CA LEU A 72 32.89 8.79 28.27
C LEU A 72 34.42 8.92 28.26
N PRO A 73 35.07 9.17 29.41
CA PRO A 73 36.53 9.19 29.50
C PRO A 73 37.12 7.82 29.16
N LYS A 74 38.13 7.81 28.28
CA LYS A 74 38.82 6.60 27.81
C LYS A 74 39.41 5.80 28.98
N VAL A 75 38.85 4.62 29.26
CA VAL A 75 39.49 3.62 30.13
C VAL A 75 40.44 2.81 29.24
N ALA A 76 41.72 2.73 29.63
CA ALA A 76 42.83 2.25 28.78
C ALA A 76 42.64 0.86 28.15
N ASP A 77 41.71 0.04 28.64
CA ASP A 77 41.45 -1.33 28.17
C ASP A 77 40.28 -1.45 27.17
N SER A 78 39.64 -0.36 26.75
CA SER A 78 38.38 -0.38 25.96
C SER A 78 38.43 0.29 24.59
N LEU A 79 39.61 0.77 24.16
CA LEU A 79 39.77 1.57 22.93
C LEU A 79 39.37 0.83 21.64
N GLU A 80 39.71 -0.46 21.52
CA GLU A 80 39.45 -1.23 20.28
C GLU A 80 37.94 -1.36 20.03
N THR A 81 37.14 -1.64 21.07
CA THR A 81 35.69 -1.90 20.92
C THR A 81 34.85 -0.65 20.63
N GLU A 82 35.38 0.56 20.86
CA GLU A 82 34.68 1.82 20.59
C GLU A 82 34.85 2.28 19.14
N GLU A 83 36.09 2.26 18.64
CA GLU A 83 36.38 2.60 17.24
C GLU A 83 35.74 1.61 16.26
N ASP A 84 35.67 0.33 16.64
CA ASP A 84 35.05 -0.72 15.84
C ASP A 84 33.55 -0.48 15.60
N LEU A 85 32.79 -0.01 16.59
CA LEU A 85 31.35 0.22 16.44
C LEU A 85 31.02 1.42 15.54
N GLU A 86 31.84 2.48 15.61
CA GLU A 86 31.69 3.63 14.73
C GLU A 86 32.05 3.28 13.29
N GLN A 87 33.18 2.57 13.09
CA GLN A 87 33.59 2.11 11.77
C GLN A 87 32.61 1.13 11.15
N ASP A 88 32.04 0.20 11.92
CA ASP A 88 31.02 -0.73 11.42
C ASP A 88 29.78 0.02 10.93
N LEU A 89 29.30 1.03 11.68
CA LEU A 89 28.18 1.86 11.25
C LEU A 89 28.49 2.62 9.95
N LEU A 90 29.67 3.23 9.86
CA LEU A 90 30.08 3.97 8.66
C LEU A 90 30.22 3.04 7.44
N SER A 91 30.78 1.85 7.63
CA SER A 91 30.86 0.80 6.62
C SER A 91 29.47 0.38 6.13
N GLN A 92 28.51 0.17 7.04
CA GLN A 92 27.12 -0.14 6.67
C GLN A 92 26.46 0.99 5.87
N ILE A 93 26.70 2.25 6.23
CA ILE A 93 26.18 3.40 5.48
C ILE A 93 26.80 3.46 4.07
N GLU A 94 28.11 3.19 3.95
CA GLU A 94 28.79 3.15 2.65
C GLU A 94 28.30 1.99 1.78
N GLU A 95 28.14 0.80 2.35
CA GLU A 95 27.62 -0.37 1.64
C GLU A 95 26.18 -0.10 1.16
N TYR A 96 25.33 0.46 2.01
CA TYR A 96 23.99 0.86 1.63
C TYR A 96 24.00 1.89 0.49
N ARG A 97 24.85 2.93 0.56
CA ARG A 97 25.03 3.91 -0.52
C ARG A 97 25.39 3.25 -1.84
N LYS A 98 26.31 2.27 -1.82
CA LYS A 98 26.72 1.52 -3.02
C LYS A 98 25.53 0.78 -3.64
N PHE A 99 24.74 0.07 -2.83
CA PHE A 99 23.56 -0.63 -3.34
C PHE A 99 22.45 0.30 -3.81
N LYS A 100 22.25 1.44 -3.14
CA LYS A 100 21.30 2.47 -3.57
C LYS A 100 21.65 2.98 -4.97
N LEU A 101 22.91 3.33 -5.20
CA LEU A 101 23.40 3.79 -6.51
C LEU A 101 23.31 2.69 -7.59
N LEU A 102 23.61 1.44 -7.24
CA LEU A 102 23.43 0.31 -8.16
C LEU A 102 21.95 0.10 -8.49
N GLY A 103 21.05 0.25 -7.52
CA GLY A 103 19.61 0.20 -7.70
C GLY A 103 19.11 1.27 -8.66
N GLU A 104 19.55 2.53 -8.48
CA GLU A 104 19.26 3.64 -9.39
C GLU A 104 19.73 3.33 -10.82
N LYS A 105 20.96 2.85 -10.99
CA LYS A 105 21.49 2.47 -12.30
C LYS A 105 20.73 1.29 -12.93
N MET A 106 20.28 0.33 -12.13
CA MET A 106 19.45 -0.77 -12.61
C MET A 106 18.06 -0.30 -13.01
N ALA A 107 17.51 0.70 -12.32
CA ALA A 107 16.25 1.34 -12.69
C ALA A 107 16.38 2.06 -14.05
N GLU A 108 17.46 2.82 -14.28
CA GLU A 108 17.75 3.42 -15.59
C GLU A 108 17.82 2.37 -16.71
N GLN A 109 18.53 1.26 -16.47
CA GLN A 109 18.59 0.15 -17.43
C GLN A 109 17.23 -0.52 -17.66
N HIS A 110 16.40 -0.59 -16.62
CA HIS A 110 15.04 -1.10 -16.73
C HIS A 110 14.18 -0.18 -17.60
N GLU A 111 14.26 1.13 -17.41
CA GLU A 111 13.56 2.12 -18.23
C GLU A 111 13.96 2.01 -19.71
N GLU A 112 15.27 1.92 -20.00
CA GLU A 112 15.75 1.68 -21.37
C GLU A 112 15.20 0.37 -21.95
N ARG A 113 15.21 -0.71 -21.17
CA ARG A 113 14.71 -2.03 -21.61
C ARG A 113 13.20 -2.01 -21.82
N ALA A 114 12.45 -1.25 -21.02
CA ALA A 114 10.99 -1.14 -21.09
C ALA A 114 10.50 -0.47 -22.38
N LEU A 115 11.36 0.29 -23.07
CA LEU A 115 11.08 0.84 -24.40
C LEU A 115 10.95 -0.24 -25.49
N TYR A 116 11.48 -1.45 -25.25
CA TYR A 116 11.47 -2.54 -26.22
C TYR A 116 10.36 -3.56 -25.91
N TYR A 117 9.37 -3.62 -26.79
CA TYR A 117 8.26 -4.56 -26.70
C TYR A 117 8.54 -5.85 -27.48
N SER A 118 8.36 -6.99 -26.84
CA SER A 118 8.44 -8.31 -27.49
C SER A 118 7.05 -8.89 -27.71
N LYS A 119 6.90 -9.66 -28.79
CA LYS A 119 5.67 -10.43 -29.01
C LYS A 119 5.55 -11.52 -27.93
N PRO A 120 4.33 -11.87 -27.50
CA PRO A 120 4.13 -13.01 -26.63
C PRO A 120 4.65 -14.27 -27.33
N LYS A 121 5.13 -15.23 -26.53
CA LYS A 121 5.60 -16.51 -27.06
C LYS A 121 4.47 -17.19 -27.81
N ILE A 122 4.72 -17.54 -29.08
CA ILE A 122 3.79 -18.35 -29.88
C ILE A 122 4.01 -19.80 -29.47
N GLU A 123 2.97 -20.44 -28.95
CA GLU A 123 2.98 -21.89 -28.73
C GLU A 123 2.80 -22.60 -30.07
N LEU A 124 3.83 -23.33 -30.49
CA LEU A 124 3.82 -24.13 -31.71
C LEU A 124 3.36 -25.53 -31.34
N VAL A 125 2.20 -25.92 -31.84
CA VAL A 125 1.67 -27.28 -31.70
C VAL A 125 1.96 -28.03 -32.99
N TYR A 126 2.81 -29.06 -32.89
CA TYR A 126 3.14 -29.95 -34.00
C TYR A 126 2.49 -31.31 -33.76
N GLU A 127 2.04 -31.98 -34.82
CA GLU A 127 1.39 -33.30 -34.69
C GLU A 127 2.35 -34.41 -34.22
N ASP A 128 3.65 -34.24 -34.46
CA ASP A 128 4.72 -35.14 -34.03
C ASP A 128 5.33 -34.77 -32.65
N ALA A 129 4.78 -33.76 -31.98
CA ALA A 129 5.24 -33.37 -30.65
C ALA A 129 4.90 -34.47 -29.62
N THR A 130 5.92 -34.97 -28.92
CA THR A 130 5.76 -35.93 -27.84
C THR A 130 5.79 -35.22 -26.49
N LEU A 131 4.85 -35.58 -25.60
CA LEU A 131 4.79 -35.02 -24.26
C LEU A 131 5.92 -35.63 -23.41
N LEU A 132 6.90 -34.80 -23.03
CA LEU A 132 7.81 -35.15 -21.96
C LEU A 132 7.05 -35.11 -20.63
N HIS A 133 7.16 -36.19 -19.85
CA HIS A 133 6.58 -36.32 -18.52
C HIS A 133 7.59 -35.88 -17.46
N ASP A 134 8.29 -34.77 -17.72
CA ASP A 134 9.32 -34.20 -16.85
C ASP A 134 8.74 -33.26 -15.79
N LYS A 135 7.41 -33.13 -15.74
CA LYS A 135 6.68 -32.27 -14.80
C LYS A 135 5.92 -33.09 -13.77
N THR A 136 5.89 -32.58 -12.57
CA THR A 136 5.24 -33.15 -11.39
C THR A 136 4.05 -32.30 -10.95
N THR A 137 3.23 -32.83 -10.04
CA THR A 137 2.15 -32.07 -9.41
C THR A 137 2.64 -30.83 -8.66
N ILE A 138 3.89 -30.86 -8.18
CA ILE A 138 4.54 -29.73 -7.52
C ILE A 138 4.78 -28.60 -8.52
N ASP A 139 5.20 -28.91 -9.74
CA ASP A 139 5.42 -27.90 -10.78
C ASP A 139 4.12 -27.17 -11.15
N LEU A 140 3.00 -27.91 -11.19
CA LEU A 140 1.68 -27.31 -11.43
C LEU A 140 1.26 -26.40 -10.27
N PHE A 141 1.49 -26.83 -9.03
CA PHE A 141 1.23 -26.01 -7.85
C PHE A 141 2.08 -24.74 -7.82
N LEU A 142 3.37 -24.83 -8.16
CA LEU A 142 4.28 -23.68 -8.22
C LEU A 142 3.90 -22.72 -9.35
N ALA A 143 3.53 -23.24 -10.53
CA ALA A 143 3.05 -22.43 -11.65
C ALA A 143 1.77 -21.67 -11.28
N PHE A 144 0.82 -22.34 -10.65
CA PHE A 144 -0.42 -21.72 -10.17
C PHE A 144 -0.15 -20.69 -9.07
N SER A 145 0.71 -21.01 -8.10
CA SER A 145 1.10 -20.10 -7.03
C SER A 145 1.75 -18.83 -7.58
N LYS A 146 2.66 -18.96 -8.57
CA LYS A 146 3.29 -17.82 -9.23
C LYS A 146 2.27 -16.91 -9.92
N LEU A 147 1.31 -17.50 -10.63
CA LEU A 147 0.23 -16.75 -11.28
C LEU A 147 -0.60 -15.99 -10.23
N MET A 148 -0.97 -16.67 -9.14
CA MET A 148 -1.73 -16.06 -8.04
C MET A 148 -0.98 -14.90 -7.36
N THR A 149 0.33 -15.05 -7.13
CA THR A 149 1.17 -13.97 -6.56
C THR A 149 1.22 -12.77 -7.49
N GLN A 150 1.49 -12.98 -8.79
CA GLN A 150 1.51 -11.89 -9.78
C GLN A 150 0.17 -11.16 -9.86
N LYS A 151 -0.94 -11.91 -9.86
CA LYS A 151 -2.27 -11.31 -9.84
C LYS A 151 -2.53 -10.54 -8.55
N ARG A 152 -2.11 -11.06 -7.40
CA ARG A 152 -2.27 -10.38 -6.11
C ARG A 152 -1.45 -9.10 -6.02
N GLU A 153 -0.22 -9.09 -6.54
CA GLU A 153 0.61 -7.89 -6.64
C GLU A 153 0.00 -6.84 -7.57
N GLU A 154 -0.51 -7.25 -8.73
CA GLU A 154 -1.26 -6.38 -9.65
C GLU A 154 -2.49 -5.77 -8.95
N PHE A 155 -3.27 -6.58 -8.22
CA PHE A 155 -4.40 -6.08 -7.44
C PHE A 155 -3.98 -5.17 -6.27
N ALA A 156 -2.85 -5.46 -5.61
CA ALA A 156 -2.32 -4.65 -4.52
C ALA A 156 -1.79 -3.29 -5.00
N GLN A 157 -1.11 -3.25 -6.14
CA GLN A 157 -0.64 -2.01 -6.78
C GLN A 157 -1.81 -1.16 -7.28
N ASN A 158 -2.87 -1.80 -7.78
CA ASN A 158 -4.12 -1.13 -8.16
C ASN A 158 -4.93 -0.60 -6.96
N HIS A 159 -4.56 -0.96 -5.73
CA HIS A 159 -5.18 -0.45 -4.50
C HIS A 159 -4.63 0.94 -4.07
N THR A 160 -4.13 1.73 -5.01
CA THR A 160 -3.97 3.20 -4.85
C THR A 160 -5.20 3.97 -5.35
N THR A 161 -6.20 3.27 -5.90
CA THR A 161 -7.55 3.82 -5.91
C THR A 161 -8.21 3.35 -4.63
N ILE A 162 -8.17 4.19 -3.59
CA ILE A 162 -9.28 4.21 -2.64
C ILE A 162 -10.51 4.40 -3.52
N VAL A 163 -11.18 3.30 -3.86
CA VAL A 163 -12.54 3.37 -4.38
C VAL A 163 -13.26 3.98 -3.20
N LYS A 164 -13.41 5.30 -3.23
CA LYS A 164 -14.32 6.00 -2.33
C LYS A 164 -15.61 5.18 -2.40
N ASP A 165 -16.26 4.96 -1.26
CA ASP A 165 -17.66 4.58 -1.28
C ASP A 165 -18.39 5.71 -2.03
N GLU A 166 -18.48 5.63 -3.37
CA GLU A 166 -19.06 6.67 -4.22
C GLU A 166 -20.56 6.80 -3.93
N TYR A 167 -21.14 5.78 -3.31
CA TYR A 167 -22.56 5.69 -3.02
C TYR A 167 -22.76 5.32 -1.56
N LYS A 168 -23.08 6.30 -0.72
CA LYS A 168 -23.56 6.05 0.64
C LYS A 168 -25.01 5.57 0.58
N ILE A 169 -25.34 4.58 1.41
CA ILE A 169 -26.71 4.06 1.53
C ILE A 169 -27.69 5.19 1.90
N GLU A 170 -27.29 6.10 2.80
CA GLU A 170 -28.10 7.25 3.22
C GLU A 170 -28.48 8.17 2.05
N ASP A 171 -27.56 8.43 1.14
CA ASP A 171 -27.80 9.28 -0.04
C ASP A 171 -28.80 8.62 -0.99
N MET A 172 -28.65 7.31 -1.22
CA MET A 172 -29.58 6.53 -2.06
C MET A 172 -30.97 6.41 -1.42
N MET A 173 -31.06 6.32 -0.09
CA MET A 173 -32.35 6.34 0.62
C MET A 173 -33.10 7.65 0.36
N ASN A 174 -32.39 8.78 0.36
CA ASN A 174 -33.00 10.08 0.06
C ASN A 174 -33.51 10.17 -1.39
N VAL A 175 -32.76 9.61 -2.35
CA VAL A 175 -33.18 9.55 -3.76
C VAL A 175 -34.47 8.75 -3.92
N ILE A 176 -34.54 7.55 -3.32
CA ILE A 176 -35.72 6.69 -3.40
C ILE A 176 -36.91 7.35 -2.69
N ARG A 177 -36.70 7.95 -1.52
CA ARG A 177 -37.73 8.66 -0.75
C ARG A 177 -38.34 9.80 -1.56
N ASN A 178 -37.51 10.66 -2.15
CA ASN A 178 -37.98 11.79 -2.96
C ASN A 178 -38.79 11.32 -4.18
N ARG A 179 -38.36 10.23 -4.84
CA ARG A 179 -39.09 9.66 -5.97
C ARG A 179 -40.45 9.10 -5.55
N CYS A 180 -40.50 8.33 -4.46
CA CYS A 180 -41.75 7.77 -3.94
C CYS A 180 -42.73 8.84 -3.42
N HIS A 181 -42.25 10.05 -3.07
CA HIS A 181 -43.12 11.19 -2.77
C HIS A 181 -43.72 11.84 -4.03
N LEU A 182 -43.01 11.81 -5.16
CA LEU A 182 -43.44 12.41 -6.43
C LEU A 182 -44.37 11.51 -7.24
N GLN A 183 -44.23 10.19 -7.11
CA GLN A 183 -45.03 9.20 -7.86
C GLN A 183 -45.58 8.15 -6.90
N GLU A 184 -46.90 7.89 -6.98
CA GLU A 184 -47.59 6.97 -6.06
C GLU A 184 -47.18 5.50 -6.26
N LYS A 185 -46.71 5.12 -7.46
CA LYS A 185 -46.28 3.76 -7.80
C LYS A 185 -45.09 3.81 -8.76
N ILE A 186 -43.95 3.26 -8.36
CA ILE A 186 -42.72 3.23 -9.19
C ILE A 186 -42.26 1.79 -9.37
N ALA A 187 -41.93 1.40 -10.61
CA ALA A 187 -41.29 0.10 -10.86
C ALA A 187 -39.81 0.14 -10.43
N LEU A 188 -39.39 -0.79 -9.58
CA LEU A 188 -38.00 -0.92 -9.12
C LEU A 188 -37.03 -1.08 -10.30
N GLN A 189 -37.45 -1.81 -11.34
CA GLN A 189 -36.69 -2.01 -12.58
C GLN A 189 -36.37 -0.68 -13.29
N ALA A 190 -37.27 0.30 -13.25
CA ALA A 190 -37.04 1.60 -13.86
C ALA A 190 -35.95 2.38 -13.10
N ILE A 191 -35.89 2.24 -11.78
CA ILE A 191 -34.86 2.88 -10.95
C ILE A 191 -33.48 2.28 -11.24
N PHE A 192 -33.39 0.96 -11.40
CA PHE A 192 -32.15 0.28 -11.80
C PHE A 192 -31.71 0.56 -13.24
N SER A 193 -32.63 1.00 -14.11
CA SER A 193 -32.28 1.31 -15.50
C SER A 193 -31.52 2.63 -15.65
N GLU A 194 -31.56 3.49 -14.61
CA GLU A 194 -30.92 4.80 -14.59
C GLU A 194 -29.51 4.80 -13.96
N THR A 195 -29.11 3.68 -13.34
CA THR A 195 -27.82 3.54 -12.66
C THR A 195 -26.69 3.29 -13.65
N LYS A 196 -25.50 3.83 -13.37
CA LYS A 196 -24.32 3.76 -14.24
C LYS A 196 -23.41 2.57 -13.91
N ASP A 197 -23.36 2.17 -12.64
CA ASP A 197 -22.42 1.17 -12.14
C ASP A 197 -23.08 0.08 -11.27
N ILE A 198 -22.44 -1.09 -11.22
CA ILE A 198 -22.90 -2.24 -10.41
C ILE A 198 -22.95 -1.90 -8.91
N ASN A 199 -21.99 -1.11 -8.42
CA ASN A 199 -21.95 -0.69 -7.02
C ASN A 199 -23.13 0.23 -6.68
N GLU A 200 -23.54 1.09 -7.61
CA GLU A 200 -24.73 1.94 -7.45
C GLU A 200 -26.00 1.09 -7.35
N VAL A 201 -26.14 0.06 -8.19
CA VAL A 201 -27.26 -0.90 -8.15
C VAL A 201 -27.33 -1.61 -6.79
N ILE A 202 -26.19 -2.10 -6.29
CA ILE A 202 -26.12 -2.82 -5.01
C ILE A 202 -26.51 -1.89 -3.85
N THR A 203 -25.94 -0.68 -3.80
CA THR A 203 -26.25 0.30 -2.75
C THR A 203 -27.71 0.75 -2.80
N LEU A 204 -28.27 0.95 -3.99
CA LEU A 204 -29.66 1.33 -4.18
C LEU A 204 -30.62 0.20 -3.77
N PHE A 205 -30.27 -1.05 -4.05
CA PHE A 205 -31.04 -2.20 -3.57
C PHE A 205 -31.00 -2.32 -2.04
N LEU A 206 -29.83 -2.16 -1.42
CA LEU A 206 -29.68 -2.14 0.04
C LEU A 206 -30.48 -0.99 0.67
N ALA A 207 -30.43 0.21 0.08
CA ALA A 207 -31.22 1.35 0.52
C ALA A 207 -32.73 1.09 0.43
N THR A 208 -33.18 0.40 -0.62
CA THR A 208 -34.59 -0.02 -0.77
C THR A 208 -34.98 -0.99 0.33
N LEU A 209 -34.17 -2.00 0.62
CA LEU A 209 -34.43 -2.96 1.69
C LEU A 209 -34.46 -2.29 3.07
N GLU A 210 -33.57 -1.32 3.31
CA GLU A 210 -33.56 -0.58 4.58
C GLU A 210 -34.81 0.30 4.72
N LEU A 211 -35.27 0.96 3.65
CA LEU A 211 -36.53 1.74 3.68
C LEU A 211 -37.77 0.87 3.93
N VAL A 212 -37.79 -0.36 3.41
CA VAL A 212 -38.84 -1.35 3.70
C VAL A 212 -38.80 -1.80 5.15
N LYS A 213 -37.60 -2.05 5.67
CA LYS A 213 -37.36 -2.43 7.08
C LYS A 213 -37.78 -1.34 8.05
N VAL A 214 -37.55 -0.06 7.72
CA VAL A 214 -38.00 1.11 8.50
C VAL A 214 -39.50 1.43 8.26
N GLN A 215 -40.16 0.67 7.38
CA GLN A 215 -41.59 0.81 7.02
C GLN A 215 -41.97 2.16 6.37
N GLU A 216 -41.04 2.87 5.76
CA GLU A 216 -41.33 4.10 5.00
C GLU A 216 -41.88 3.80 3.60
N ILE A 217 -41.49 2.64 3.03
CA ILE A 217 -41.89 2.22 1.68
C ILE A 217 -42.47 0.81 1.74
N GLN A 218 -43.56 0.60 1.00
CA GLN A 218 -44.16 -0.71 0.78
C GLN A 218 -43.77 -1.24 -0.60
N VAL A 219 -43.47 -2.54 -0.65
CA VAL A 219 -43.18 -3.26 -1.88
C VAL A 219 -44.36 -4.15 -2.24
N VAL A 220 -44.81 -4.08 -3.50
CA VAL A 220 -45.89 -4.92 -4.04
C VAL A 220 -45.42 -5.61 -5.30
N GLN A 221 -45.65 -6.91 -5.37
CA GLN A 221 -45.45 -7.74 -6.56
C GLN A 221 -46.75 -8.46 -6.85
N GLU A 222 -47.30 -8.26 -8.05
CA GLU A 222 -48.63 -8.75 -8.44
C GLU A 222 -48.59 -10.22 -8.92
N GLU A 223 -47.49 -10.65 -9.56
CA GLU A 223 -47.30 -12.01 -10.07
C GLU A 223 -45.93 -12.56 -9.64
N ASN A 224 -45.82 -13.87 -9.46
CA ASN A 224 -44.53 -14.51 -9.17
C ASN A 224 -43.54 -14.20 -10.29
N PHE A 225 -42.36 -13.67 -9.93
CA PHE A 225 -41.33 -13.18 -10.86
C PHE A 225 -41.76 -12.00 -11.76
N GLY A 226 -42.89 -11.34 -11.44
CA GLY A 226 -43.35 -10.13 -12.10
C GLY A 226 -42.65 -8.86 -11.59
N ASN A 227 -43.04 -7.71 -12.13
CA ASN A 227 -42.48 -6.42 -11.76
C ASN A 227 -42.68 -6.10 -10.27
N ILE A 228 -41.70 -5.43 -9.69
CA ILE A 228 -41.70 -5.07 -8.26
C ILE A 228 -42.00 -3.57 -8.19
N TYR A 229 -43.06 -3.20 -7.49
CA TYR A 229 -43.47 -1.81 -7.35
C TYR A 229 -43.18 -1.28 -5.94
N LEU A 230 -42.59 -0.09 -5.87
CA LEU A 230 -42.39 0.68 -4.66
C LEU A 230 -43.54 1.69 -4.50
N MET A 231 -44.11 1.76 -3.30
CA MET A 231 -45.15 2.72 -2.93
C MET A 231 -44.74 3.41 -1.62
N GLY A 232 -44.72 4.73 -1.62
CA GLY A 232 -44.48 5.51 -0.40
C GLY A 232 -45.65 5.38 0.57
N LYS A 233 -45.37 5.11 1.85
CA LYS A 233 -46.41 5.07 2.88
C LYS A 233 -46.86 6.50 3.19
N ARG A 234 -48.08 6.88 2.80
CA ARG A 234 -48.74 8.09 3.30
C ARG A 234 -49.11 7.84 4.75
N ASN A 235 -48.52 8.59 5.68
CA ASN A 235 -48.99 8.63 7.06
C ASN A 235 -50.42 9.20 7.05
N GLU A 236 -51.39 8.39 7.47
CA GLU A 236 -52.56 8.88 8.22
C GLU A 236 -52.13 9.19 9.66
#